data_AF-A0AB35XXL9-F1
#
_entry.id   AF-A0AB35XXL9-F1
#
_cell.length_a   1.000
_cell.length_b   1.000
_cell.length_c   1.000
_cell.angle_alpha   90.00
_cell.angle_beta   90.00
_cell.angle_gamma   90.00
#
_symmetry.space_group_name_H-M   'P 1'
#
loop_
_entity.id
_entity.type
_entity.pdbx_description
1 polymer ?
#
loop_
_entity_poly.entity_id
_entity_poly.type
_entity_poly.pdbx_seq_one_letter_code
_entity_poly.pdbx_strand_id
1 'polypeptide(L)'
;MRELTTQTGIVVKCSKTAIEFFQNAQSVDFFSVLEIPEEFQGIAVEFYDLIMENDHLAALLGCRGNYDIAIQIDEVTGTMTGWHWFK
;
A
#
# COMPACT_ATOMS: atom_id res chain seq x y z
N MET A 1 5.76 2.14 11.35
CA MET A 1 4.68 1.35 10.74
C MET A 1 3.46 2.25 10.71
N ARG A 2 2.86 2.44 9.53
CA ARG A 2 1.62 3.18 9.34
C ARG A 2 0.46 2.19 9.30
N GLU A 3 -0.71 2.61 9.75
CA GLU A 3 -1.91 1.77 9.77
C GLU A 3 -3.10 2.60 9.31
N LEU A 4 -3.98 1.99 8.52
CA LEU A 4 -5.22 2.58 8.07
C LEU A 4 -6.32 1.52 8.10
N THR A 5 -7.49 1.89 8.61
CA THR A 5 -8.69 1.06 8.53
C THR A 5 -9.56 1.58 7.39
N THR A 6 -9.88 0.71 6.44
CA THR A 6 -10.71 1.08 5.29
C THR A 6 -12.18 1.13 5.65
N GLN A 7 -13.02 1.58 4.71
CA GLN A 7 -14.47 1.67 4.91
C GLN A 7 -15.13 0.29 5.13
N THR A 8 -14.54 -0.78 4.59
CA THR A 8 -15.02 -2.16 4.78
C THR A 8 -14.57 -2.78 6.10
N GLY A 9 -13.75 -2.06 6.89
CA GLY A 9 -13.21 -2.54 8.16
C GLY A 9 -11.91 -3.34 8.05
N ILE A 10 -11.36 -3.47 6.85
CA ILE A 10 -10.05 -4.08 6.61
C ILE A 10 -8.99 -3.15 7.22
N VAL A 11 -8.06 -3.75 7.96
CA VAL A 11 -6.92 -3.03 8.54
C VAL A 11 -5.71 -3.27 7.66
N VAL A 12 -5.12 -2.18 7.20
CA VAL A 12 -3.97 -2.20 6.30
C VAL A 12 -2.79 -1.61 7.04
N LYS A 13 -1.71 -2.38 7.13
CA LYS A 13 -0.47 -1.97 7.80
C LYS A 13 0.65 -1.82 6.79
N CYS A 14 1.30 -0.67 6.81
CA CYS A 14 2.41 -0.34 5.93
C CYS A 14 3.73 -0.37 6.71
N SER A 15 4.63 -1.21 6.22
CA SER A 15 6.04 -1.26 6.54
C SER A 15 6.85 -0.74 5.35
N LYS A 16 8.17 -0.58 5.51
CA LYS A 16 9.03 -0.06 4.43
C LYS A 16 9.02 -0.92 3.16
N THR A 17 8.80 -2.21 3.29
CA THR A 17 8.96 -3.17 2.17
C THR A 17 7.67 -3.85 1.75
N ALA A 18 6.64 -3.78 2.58
CA ALA A 18 5.39 -4.51 2.37
C ALA A 18 4.21 -3.83 3.04
N ILE A 19 3.03 -4.12 2.49
CA ILE A 19 1.73 -3.71 3.00
C ILE A 19 0.93 -4.96 3.31
N GLU A 20 0.51 -5.09 4.56
CA GLU A 20 -0.17 -6.28 5.08
C GLU A 20 -1.65 -5.97 5.29
N PHE A 21 -2.52 -6.92 4.89
CA PHE A 21 -3.96 -6.76 4.93
C PHE A 21 -4.58 -7.72 5.95
N PHE A 22 -5.28 -7.16 6.93
CA PHE A 22 -5.94 -7.88 8.01
C PHE A 22 -7.45 -7.71 7.88
N GLN A 23 -8.21 -8.78 8.11
CA GLN A 23 -9.66 -8.73 7.92
C GLN A 23 -10.35 -7.75 8.88
N ASN A 24 -9.78 -7.50 10.04
CA ASN A 24 -10.14 -6.43 10.97
C ASN A 24 -9.05 -6.25 12.05
N ALA A 25 -9.26 -5.32 12.99
CA ALA A 25 -8.31 -5.00 14.05
C ALA A 25 -8.00 -6.14 15.05
N GLN A 26 -8.84 -7.18 15.10
CA GLN A 26 -8.65 -8.34 15.98
C GLN A 26 -7.97 -9.52 15.26
N SER A 27 -7.80 -9.44 13.93
CA SER A 27 -7.13 -10.49 13.16
C SER A 27 -5.65 -10.57 13.55
N VAL A 28 -5.20 -11.78 13.89
CA VAL A 28 -3.81 -12.07 14.22
C VAL A 28 -2.96 -12.22 12.95
N ASP A 29 -3.52 -12.87 11.93
CA ASP A 29 -2.86 -13.11 10.65
C ASP A 29 -3.38 -12.18 9.55
N PHE A 30 -2.51 -11.80 8.63
CA PHE A 30 -2.89 -11.11 7.41
C PHE A 30 -3.35 -12.12 6.35
N PHE A 31 -4.35 -11.75 5.54
CA PHE A 31 -4.84 -12.59 4.45
C PHE A 31 -4.14 -12.30 3.11
N SER A 32 -3.52 -11.13 2.98
CA SER A 32 -2.81 -10.70 1.79
C SER A 32 -1.63 -9.80 2.15
N VAL A 33 -0.61 -9.78 1.30
CA VAL A 33 0.55 -8.91 1.41
C VAL A 33 0.92 -8.38 0.03
N LEU A 34 1.15 -7.06 -0.04
CA LEU A 34 1.69 -6.39 -1.21
C LEU A 34 3.12 -5.97 -0.92
N GLU A 35 4.08 -6.66 -1.49
CA GLU A 35 5.48 -6.23 -1.54
C GLU A 35 5.68 -5.19 -2.64
N ILE A 36 6.86 -4.54 -2.66
CA ILE A 36 7.21 -3.62 -3.74
C ILE A 36 7.14 -4.37 -5.09
N PRO A 37 6.27 -3.94 -6.03
CA PRO A 37 6.12 -4.59 -7.33
C PRO A 37 7.44 -4.68 -8.09
N GLU A 38 7.65 -5.79 -8.82
CA GLU A 38 8.89 -6.05 -9.58
C GLU A 38 9.26 -4.90 -10.53
N GLU A 39 8.25 -4.30 -11.16
CA GLU A 39 8.43 -3.16 -12.08
C GLU A 39 9.04 -1.92 -11.41
N PHE A 40 8.96 -1.82 -10.07
CA PHE A 40 9.51 -0.71 -9.32
C PHE A 40 10.78 -1.06 -8.55
N GLN A 41 11.18 -2.32 -8.41
CA GLN A 41 12.33 -2.71 -7.57
C GLN A 41 13.65 -2.01 -7.96
N GLY A 42 13.81 -1.62 -9.23
CA GLY A 42 14.99 -0.87 -9.69
C GLY A 42 15.03 0.60 -9.25
N ILE A 43 13.88 1.19 -8.89
CA ILE A 43 13.73 2.62 -8.57
C ILE A 43 13.18 2.87 -7.16
N ALA A 44 12.40 1.95 -6.60
CA ALA A 44 11.75 2.08 -5.32
C ALA A 44 12.77 2.02 -4.17
N VAL A 45 12.48 2.80 -3.13
CA VAL A 45 13.23 2.83 -1.87
C VAL A 45 12.41 2.15 -0.79
N GLU A 46 11.22 2.66 -0.50
CA GLU A 46 10.34 2.13 0.55
C GLU A 46 8.91 2.66 0.42
N PHE A 47 7.94 1.86 0.88
CA PHE A 47 6.64 2.42 1.24
C PHE A 47 6.78 3.29 2.49
N TYR A 48 6.08 4.42 2.52
CA TYR A 48 6.16 5.35 3.66
C TYR A 48 4.81 5.85 4.17
N ASP A 49 3.74 5.73 3.38
CA ASP A 49 2.40 6.11 3.84
C ASP A 49 1.27 5.28 3.19
N LEU A 50 0.09 5.35 3.82
CA LEU A 50 -1.18 4.83 3.32
C LEU A 50 -2.22 5.95 3.36
N ILE A 51 -2.92 6.15 2.25
CA ILE A 51 -3.96 7.18 2.14
C ILE A 51 -5.21 6.60 1.49
N MET A 52 -6.34 7.27 1.71
CA MET A 52 -7.54 7.09 0.90
C MET A 52 -7.58 8.23 -0.12
N GLU A 53 -7.43 7.90 -1.39
CA GLU A 53 -7.52 8.83 -2.50
C GLU A 53 -8.78 8.52 -3.32
N ASN A 54 -9.74 9.45 -3.36
CA ASN A 54 -11.00 9.27 -4.09
C ASN A 54 -11.72 7.95 -3.73
N ASP A 55 -11.82 7.64 -2.44
CA ASP A 55 -12.37 6.38 -1.90
C ASP A 55 -11.61 5.09 -2.28
N HIS A 56 -10.42 5.21 -2.87
CA HIS A 56 -9.53 4.08 -3.12
C HIS A 56 -8.34 4.10 -2.16
N LEU A 57 -7.99 2.91 -1.66
CA LEU A 57 -6.76 2.73 -0.89
C LEU A 57 -5.56 2.94 -1.81
N ALA A 58 -4.64 3.79 -1.38
CA ALA A 58 -3.37 3.99 -2.06
C ALA A 58 -2.19 3.92 -1.10
N ALA A 59 -1.10 3.32 -1.57
CA ALA A 59 0.17 3.31 -0.88
C ALA A 59 1.18 4.21 -1.57
N LEU A 60 1.90 4.99 -0.77
CA LEU A 60 2.92 5.89 -1.28
C LEU A 60 4.29 5.21 -1.21
N LEU A 61 4.91 5.08 -2.37
CA LEU A 61 6.18 4.42 -2.59
C LEU A 61 7.24 5.46 -2.96
N GLY A 62 8.19 5.65 -2.05
CA GLY A 62 9.31 6.56 -2.24
C GLY A 62 10.27 6.01 -3.29
N CYS A 63 10.70 6.83 -4.24
CA CYS A 63 11.55 6.40 -5.35
C CYS A 63 12.89 7.16 -5.41
N ARG A 64 13.89 6.54 -6.03
CA ARG A 64 15.20 7.13 -6.35
C ARG A 64 15.02 8.10 -7.53
N GLY A 65 14.55 9.30 -7.24
CA GLY A 65 14.27 10.33 -8.24
C GLY A 65 13.68 11.59 -7.62
N ASN A 66 13.12 12.45 -8.47
CA ASN A 66 12.36 13.64 -8.06
C ASN A 66 10.84 13.41 -8.18
N TYR A 67 10.42 12.16 -8.02
CA TYR A 67 9.04 11.71 -8.10
C TYR A 67 8.88 10.49 -7.21
N ASP A 68 7.67 10.31 -6.70
CA ASP A 68 7.21 9.13 -5.97
C ASP A 68 6.03 8.49 -6.71
N ILE A 69 5.65 7.29 -6.29
CA ILE A 69 4.59 6.51 -6.93
C ILE A 69 3.45 6.31 -5.93
N ALA A 70 2.23 6.61 -6.35
CA ALA A 70 1.03 6.23 -5.64
C ALA A 70 0.49 4.95 -6.27
N ILE A 71 0.46 3.87 -5.50
CA ILE A 71 -0.06 2.57 -5.92
C ILE A 71 -1.49 2.45 -5.44
N GLN A 72 -2.44 2.32 -6.36
CA GLN A 72 -3.84 2.01 -6.03
C GLN A 72 -3.97 0.51 -5.77
N ILE A 73 -4.68 0.18 -4.70
CA ILE A 73 -4.79 -1.19 -4.20
C ILE A 73 -6.26 -1.55 -4.02
N ASP A 74 -6.65 -2.71 -4.51
CA ASP A 74 -7.92 -3.33 -4.14
C ASP A 74 -7.78 -3.86 -2.71
N GLU A 75 -8.46 -3.24 -1.75
CA GLU A 75 -8.33 -3.59 -0.33
C GLU A 75 -8.83 -5.00 0.01
N VAL A 76 -9.75 -5.56 -0.78
CA VAL A 76 -10.35 -6.88 -0.54
C VAL A 76 -9.39 -7.99 -0.93
N THR A 77 -8.60 -7.78 -1.97
CA THR A 77 -7.62 -8.75 -2.49
C THR A 77 -6.18 -8.42 -2.06
N GLY A 78 -5.90 -7.18 -1.69
CA GLY A 78 -4.56 -6.66 -1.44
C GLY A 78 -3.71 -6.51 -2.72
N THR A 79 -4.33 -6.48 -3.90
CA THR A 79 -3.61 -6.46 -5.18
C THR A 79 -3.55 -5.05 -5.79
N MET A 80 -2.42 -4.74 -6.42
CA MET A 80 -2.26 -3.48 -7.17
C MET A 80 -3.23 -3.45 -8.37
N THR A 81 -4.05 -2.41 -8.45
CA THR A 81 -5.01 -2.20 -9.54
C THR A 81 -4.58 -1.11 -10.52
N GLY A 82 -3.67 -0.25 -10.09
CA GLY A 82 -3.11 0.82 -10.90
C GLY A 82 -2.08 1.62 -10.13
N TRP A 83 -1.45 2.57 -10.80
CA TRP A 83 -0.49 3.48 -10.18
C TRP A 83 -0.34 4.75 -11.00
N HIS A 84 0.15 5.81 -10.36
CA HIS A 84 0.58 7.02 -11.05
C HIS A 84 1.76 7.66 -10.33
N TRP A 85 2.52 8.47 -11.07
CA TRP A 85 3.65 9.23 -10.52
C TRP A 85 3.17 10.56 -9.97
N PHE A 86 3.77 11.01 -8.87
CA PHE A 86 3.55 12.35 -8.32
C PHE A 86 4.89 12.93 -7.82
N LYS A 87 4.88 14.22 -7.46
CA LYS A 87 6.07 14.95 -7.00
C LYS A 87 5.78 15.65 -5.68
#